data_AF-A0A9P0LUZ9-F1
#
_entry.id   AF-A0A9P0LUZ9-F1
#
_cell.length_a   1.000
_cell.length_b   1.000
_cell.length_c   1.000
_cell.angle_alpha   90.00
_cell.angle_beta   90.00
_cell.angle_gamma   90.00
#
_symmetry.space_group_name_H-M   'P 1'
#
loop_
_entity.id
_entity.type
_entity.pdbx_description
1 polymer ?
#
loop_
_entity_poly.entity_id
_entity_poly.type
_entity_poly.pdbx_seq_one_letter_code
_entity_poly.pdbx_strand_id
1 'polypeptide(L)'
;MSDTESEDIESITETDSEKLPIELSRKILEAVLEEASNQLFILKNTGEWPDITEATVRYRSIHERFKENTYQPLTIEDIEEKTKDELKKKCSFIAERIDMLLTDVQENGSYENFEEMLQMFHQMYQDEEDLIEDTKYRETRVVQLQEILEKESRILTAKISDYMQKIGSLKDGIEDFSSEASMKIRYITDLKKAEHEMADKQHSDMEQKLLIKIKTTEGDIMKEIRVHEELVTFFNLLQKELEDVLNSWKLRYTKTLSCLNKKIEVETEKVSSVVAEINRMKELYAKREIEINDYKAYKKQQEEKRLLKKKMDDAATKIQAWWRGTMVRKGFGKYRKKKDKKGKKNKNKK
;
A
#
# COMPACT_ATOMS: atom_id res chain seq x y z
N MET A 1 46.26 -2.45 95.75
CA MET A 1 46.80 -3.78 96.10
C MET A 1 48.29 -3.62 96.04
N SER A 2 48.94 -3.79 97.18
CA SER A 2 50.33 -3.39 97.43
C SER A 2 50.47 -1.86 97.41
N ASP A 3 50.66 -1.12 98.51
CA ASP A 3 51.03 -1.49 99.90
C ASP A 3 52.38 -2.25 99.98
N THR A 4 53.39 -1.89 100.76
CA THR A 4 53.72 -0.78 101.68
C THR A 4 55.23 -0.44 101.41
N GLU A 5 56.02 0.41 102.05
CA GLU A 5 56.15 1.16 103.32
C GLU A 5 56.87 2.50 102.95
N SER A 6 56.92 3.61 103.70
CA SER A 6 56.86 3.88 105.15
C SER A 6 58.12 3.53 105.95
N GLU A 7 59.24 4.21 105.70
CA GLU A 7 60.36 4.31 106.67
C GLU A 7 60.92 5.75 106.73
N ASP A 8 60.44 6.53 107.73
CA ASP A 8 61.10 7.75 108.19
C ASP A 8 62.32 7.36 109.05
N ILE A 9 63.55 7.64 108.60
CA ILE A 9 64.76 7.40 109.40
C ILE A 9 65.66 8.64 109.47
N GLU A 10 65.73 9.17 110.69
CA GLU A 10 66.81 9.98 111.30
C GLU A 10 67.28 11.28 110.63
N SER A 11 66.82 12.39 111.21
CA SER A 11 67.55 13.65 111.21
C SER A 11 68.90 13.51 111.95
N ILE A 12 70.01 13.45 111.22
CA ILE A 12 71.36 13.59 111.81
C ILE A 12 71.75 15.06 111.79
N THR A 13 71.67 15.70 112.96
CA THR A 13 72.32 17.00 113.22
C THR A 13 73.77 16.78 113.63
N GLU A 14 74.64 17.76 113.34
CA GLU A 14 76.09 17.77 113.63
C GLU A 14 76.87 16.78 112.73
N THR A 15 77.85 17.20 111.92
CA THR A 15 79.04 17.99 112.28
C THR A 15 79.60 18.80 111.09
N ASP A 16 80.53 19.73 111.34
CA ASP A 16 81.20 20.57 110.32
C ASP A 16 82.18 19.84 109.36
N SER A 17 81.90 18.58 109.00
CA SER A 17 82.74 17.79 108.09
C SER A 17 82.17 17.67 106.67
N GLU A 18 80.85 17.56 106.50
CA GLU A 18 80.20 17.48 105.17
C GLU A 18 80.12 18.84 104.43
N LYS A 19 80.42 19.93 105.14
CA LYS A 19 80.71 21.22 104.48
C LYS A 19 81.97 21.14 103.62
N LEU A 20 82.97 20.31 103.93
CA LEU A 20 84.20 20.27 103.13
C LEU A 20 83.97 19.79 101.69
N PRO A 21 83.27 18.67 101.40
CA PRO A 21 82.94 18.30 100.02
C PRO A 21 82.15 19.37 99.26
N ILE A 22 81.22 20.06 99.91
CA ILE A 22 80.35 21.07 99.29
C ILE A 22 81.10 22.40 99.10
N GLU A 23 81.87 22.87 100.07
CA GLU A 23 82.73 24.06 99.92
C GLU A 23 83.90 23.81 98.98
N LEU A 24 84.47 22.59 98.93
CA LEU A 24 85.55 22.25 98.01
C LEU A 24 85.02 22.13 96.59
N SER A 25 83.86 21.50 96.38
CA SER A 25 83.21 21.50 95.05
C SER A 25 82.77 22.91 94.65
N ARG A 26 82.25 23.74 95.57
CA ARG A 26 81.98 25.16 95.31
C ARG A 26 83.25 25.93 94.94
N LYS A 27 84.35 25.76 95.68
CA LYS A 27 85.65 26.42 95.37
C LYS A 27 86.29 25.91 94.08
N ILE A 28 86.09 24.65 93.71
CA ILE A 28 86.48 24.12 92.41
C ILE A 28 85.58 24.68 91.30
N LEU A 29 84.27 24.80 91.54
CA LEU A 29 83.33 25.40 90.60
C LEU A 29 83.62 26.90 90.39
N GLU A 30 83.84 27.65 91.48
CA GLU A 30 84.32 29.04 91.48
C GLU A 30 85.61 29.15 90.67
N ALA A 31 86.65 28.36 90.97
CA ALA A 31 87.92 28.43 90.24
C ALA A 31 87.80 28.03 88.75
N VAL A 32 86.92 27.09 88.41
CA VAL A 32 86.66 26.69 87.01
C VAL A 32 85.80 27.73 86.28
N LEU A 33 84.86 28.39 86.95
CA LEU A 33 84.06 29.48 86.39
C LEU A 33 84.87 30.77 86.27
N GLU A 34 85.78 31.06 87.20
CA GLU A 34 86.76 32.14 87.11
C GLU A 34 87.73 31.89 85.95
N GLU A 35 88.32 30.70 85.83
CA GLU A 35 89.19 30.37 84.70
C GLU A 35 88.43 30.40 83.36
N ALA A 36 87.19 29.91 83.32
CA ALA A 36 86.33 29.98 82.14
C ALA A 36 85.94 31.42 81.78
N SER A 37 85.55 32.25 82.75
CA SER A 37 85.25 33.68 82.52
C SER A 37 86.50 34.43 82.08
N ASN A 38 87.66 34.19 82.69
CA ASN A 38 88.95 34.76 82.26
C ASN A 38 89.33 34.35 80.83
N GLN A 39 89.20 33.07 80.46
CA GLN A 39 89.45 32.60 79.09
C GLN A 39 88.46 33.20 78.08
N LEU A 40 87.17 33.28 78.43
CA LEU A 40 86.15 33.91 77.60
C LEU A 40 86.33 35.43 77.50
N PHE A 41 86.83 36.10 78.54
CA PHE A 41 87.20 37.51 78.54
C PHE A 41 88.41 37.79 77.63
N ILE A 42 89.42 36.91 77.63
CA ILE A 42 90.54 36.98 76.68
C ILE A 42 90.05 36.79 75.23
N LEU A 43 89.12 35.85 74.99
CA LEU A 43 88.51 35.63 73.67
C LEU A 43 87.63 36.82 73.24
N LYS A 44 86.82 37.39 74.15
CA LYS A 44 86.00 38.59 73.93
C LYS A 44 86.84 39.79 73.48
N ASN A 45 87.97 40.02 74.17
CA ASN A 45 88.90 41.11 73.87
C ASN A 45 89.74 40.89 72.59
N THR A 46 89.80 39.66 72.05
CA THR A 46 90.55 39.35 70.82
C THR A 46 89.65 39.14 69.59
N GLY A 47 88.35 38.90 69.78
CA GLY A 47 87.40 38.54 68.72
C GLY A 47 86.43 39.64 68.25
N GLU A 48 86.49 40.85 68.82
CA GLU A 48 85.51 41.93 68.61
C GLU A 48 84.06 41.41 68.78
N TRP A 49 83.78 40.87 69.97
CA TRP A 49 82.45 40.37 70.33
C TRP A 49 81.59 41.53 70.86
N PRO A 50 80.32 41.67 70.41
CA PRO A 50 79.45 42.75 70.85
C PRO A 50 79.04 42.57 72.32
N ASP A 51 79.00 43.66 73.08
CA ASP A 51 78.32 43.65 74.38
C ASP A 51 76.81 43.48 74.18
N ILE A 52 76.29 42.39 74.74
CA ILE A 52 74.86 42.15 74.91
C ILE A 52 74.54 42.58 76.34
N THR A 53 73.43 43.30 76.52
CA THR A 53 72.93 43.73 77.84
C THR A 53 71.41 43.54 77.98
N GLU A 54 70.79 42.77 77.07
CA GLU A 54 69.36 42.48 77.04
C GLU A 54 69.12 41.01 76.64
N ALA A 55 69.24 40.07 77.59
CA ALA A 55 68.86 38.68 77.38
C ALA A 55 68.48 37.94 78.68
N THR A 56 67.46 38.42 79.41
CA THR A 56 66.77 37.52 80.37
C THR A 56 66.19 36.35 79.58
N VAL A 57 66.69 35.13 79.83
CA VAL A 57 66.27 33.96 79.04
C VAL A 57 64.83 33.62 79.37
N ARG A 58 63.95 33.88 78.40
CA ARG A 58 62.54 33.51 78.43
C ARG A 58 62.30 32.46 77.36
N TYR A 59 61.70 31.34 77.74
CA TYR A 59 61.19 30.34 76.80
C TYR A 59 60.36 31.03 75.70
N ARG A 60 60.72 30.79 74.44
CA ARG A 60 60.00 31.27 73.26
C ARG A 60 59.37 30.08 72.57
N SER A 61 58.06 30.14 72.34
CA SER A 61 57.36 29.08 71.62
C SER A 61 57.87 28.97 70.17
N ILE A 62 57.71 27.80 69.55
CA ILE A 62 58.00 27.55 68.13
C ILE A 62 57.38 28.66 67.25
N HIS A 63 56.12 29.01 67.54
CA HIS A 63 55.32 29.99 66.81
C HIS A 63 55.80 31.44 66.97
N GLU A 64 56.67 31.73 67.94
CA GLU A 64 57.33 33.03 68.11
C GLU A 64 58.74 33.02 67.48
N ARG A 65 59.51 31.94 67.64
CA ARG A 65 60.86 31.81 67.05
C ARG A 65 60.83 31.89 65.52
N PHE A 66 59.91 31.19 64.87
CA PHE A 66 59.85 31.10 63.40
C PHE A 66 58.89 32.11 62.74
N LYS A 67 58.32 33.04 63.51
CA LYS A 67 57.28 33.97 63.03
C LYS A 67 57.78 35.02 62.03
N GLU A 68 59.06 35.37 62.12
CA GLU A 68 59.68 36.46 61.34
C GLU A 68 60.48 35.96 60.13
N ASN A 69 60.62 34.64 59.96
CA ASN A 69 61.35 34.02 58.86
C ASN A 69 60.56 34.10 57.54
N THR A 70 60.52 35.32 56.98
CA THR A 70 60.11 35.57 55.60
C THR A 70 61.14 34.92 54.68
N TYR A 71 60.74 33.89 53.95
CA TYR A 71 61.63 33.11 53.08
C TYR A 71 62.26 34.01 52.00
N GLN A 72 63.53 34.37 52.20
CA GLN A 72 64.37 35.07 51.24
C GLN A 72 65.54 34.16 50.85
N PRO A 73 65.78 33.90 49.55
CA PRO A 73 66.95 33.14 49.11
C PRO A 73 68.24 33.93 49.42
N LEU A 74 69.00 33.46 50.40
CA LEU A 74 70.32 33.98 50.75
C LEU A 74 71.38 33.31 49.89
N THR A 75 72.42 34.05 49.51
CA THR A 75 73.59 33.49 48.83
C THR A 75 74.53 32.81 49.83
N ILE A 76 75.48 32.01 49.33
CA ILE A 76 76.42 31.26 50.18
C ILE A 76 77.30 32.23 50.99
N GLU A 77 77.65 33.38 50.41
CA GLU A 77 78.45 34.43 51.06
C GLU A 77 77.66 35.11 52.19
N ASP A 78 76.36 35.41 51.99
CA ASP A 78 75.48 35.94 53.05
C ASP A 78 75.37 35.00 54.25
N ILE A 79 75.38 33.68 54.01
CA ILE A 79 75.29 32.65 55.05
C ILE A 79 76.61 32.59 55.84
N GLU A 80 77.74 32.67 55.17
CA GLU A 80 79.07 32.69 55.80
C GLU A 80 79.34 33.93 56.64
N GLU A 81 78.75 35.08 56.33
CA GLU A 81 78.88 36.29 57.14
C GLU A 81 77.91 36.26 58.33
N LYS A 82 76.63 35.92 58.10
CA LYS A 82 75.63 35.77 59.18
C LYS A 82 76.01 34.73 60.22
N THR A 83 76.55 33.59 59.83
CA THR A 83 76.95 32.53 60.79
C THR A 83 78.10 32.96 61.68
N LYS A 84 79.06 33.76 61.19
CA LYS A 84 80.14 34.34 62.00
C LYS A 84 79.58 35.35 63.01
N ASP A 85 78.62 36.17 62.58
CA ASP A 85 77.99 37.20 63.40
C ASP A 85 77.04 36.64 64.47
N GLU A 86 76.31 35.58 64.15
CA GLU A 86 75.56 34.78 65.12
C GLU A 86 76.47 34.06 66.11
N LEU A 87 77.59 33.50 65.65
CA LEU A 87 78.55 32.84 66.52
C LEU A 87 79.14 33.83 67.54
N LYS A 88 79.56 35.03 67.10
CA LYS A 88 79.98 36.12 67.99
C LYS A 88 78.92 36.43 69.06
N LYS A 89 77.65 36.60 68.66
CA LYS A 89 76.53 36.88 69.59
C LYS A 89 76.28 35.73 70.58
N LYS A 90 76.34 34.48 70.11
CA LYS A 90 76.24 33.27 70.95
C LYS A 90 77.41 33.19 71.95
N CYS A 91 78.63 33.53 71.53
CA CYS A 91 79.80 33.61 72.41
C CYS A 91 79.70 34.73 73.45
N SER A 92 79.25 35.94 73.09
CA SER A 92 78.95 37.02 74.05
C SER A 92 77.97 36.56 75.12
N PHE A 93 76.85 35.96 74.71
CA PHE A 93 75.79 35.48 75.60
C PHE A 93 76.27 34.37 76.54
N ILE A 94 77.10 33.44 76.05
CA ILE A 94 77.72 32.39 76.88
C ILE A 94 78.67 33.00 77.93
N ALA A 95 79.50 33.97 77.54
CA ALA A 95 80.39 34.66 78.46
C ALA A 95 79.63 35.44 79.53
N GLU A 96 78.64 36.25 79.13
CA GLU A 96 77.76 37.02 80.02
C GLU A 96 77.02 36.11 81.00
N ARG A 97 76.50 34.95 80.55
CA ARG A 97 75.75 34.02 81.42
C ARG A 97 76.66 33.18 82.32
N ILE A 98 77.91 32.94 81.94
CA ILE A 98 78.93 32.33 82.84
C ILE A 98 79.34 33.32 83.92
N ASP A 99 79.45 34.62 83.60
CA ASP A 99 79.71 35.67 84.58
C ASP A 99 78.55 35.83 85.58
N MET A 100 77.30 35.78 85.09
CA MET A 100 76.10 35.73 85.97
C MET A 100 76.09 34.48 86.87
N LEU A 101 76.45 33.31 86.34
CA LEU A 101 76.55 32.07 87.11
C LEU A 101 77.66 32.15 88.17
N LEU A 102 78.79 32.77 87.84
CA LEU A 102 79.87 33.03 88.79
C LEU A 102 79.38 33.93 89.94
N THR A 103 78.63 35.01 89.66
CA THR A 103 78.04 35.85 90.71
C THR A 103 76.97 35.12 91.53
N ASP A 104 76.07 34.33 90.91
CA ASP A 104 75.04 33.57 91.62
C ASP A 104 75.67 32.52 92.56
N VAL A 105 76.74 31.84 92.14
CA VAL A 105 77.49 30.87 92.96
C VAL A 105 78.29 31.55 94.07
N GLN A 106 78.91 32.71 93.81
CA GLN A 106 79.68 33.46 94.80
C GLN A 106 78.79 34.07 95.90
N GLU A 107 77.68 34.73 95.52
CA GLU A 107 76.79 35.46 96.43
C GLU A 107 75.71 34.57 97.06
N ASN A 108 74.97 33.80 96.26
CA ASN A 108 73.79 33.04 96.72
C ASN A 108 74.09 31.55 96.94
N GLY A 109 75.13 31.00 96.29
CA GLY A 109 75.50 29.59 96.40
C GLY A 109 74.52 28.61 95.74
N SER A 110 73.56 29.12 94.96
CA SER A 110 72.60 28.34 94.17
C SER A 110 72.88 28.51 92.68
N TYR A 111 72.49 27.51 91.88
CA TYR A 111 72.54 27.53 90.43
C TYR A 111 71.15 27.36 89.79
N GLU A 112 70.06 27.45 90.56
CA GLU A 112 68.67 27.27 90.10
C GLU A 112 68.33 28.18 88.90
N ASN A 113 68.76 29.45 88.93
CA ASN A 113 68.64 30.40 87.81
C ASN A 113 69.26 29.89 86.49
N PHE A 114 70.29 29.06 86.58
CA PHE A 114 70.98 28.45 85.45
C PHE A 114 70.34 27.10 85.08
N GLU A 115 69.83 26.35 86.07
CA GLU A 115 69.09 25.11 85.82
C GLU A 115 67.75 25.37 85.13
N GLU A 116 66.91 26.30 85.60
CA GLU A 116 65.65 26.67 84.93
C GLU A 116 65.90 27.12 83.48
N MET A 117 67.01 27.85 83.27
CA MET A 117 67.45 28.32 81.96
C MET A 117 67.88 27.16 81.04
N LEU A 118 68.60 26.17 81.57
CA LEU A 118 68.94 24.93 80.85
C LEU A 118 67.70 24.06 80.58
N GLN A 119 66.77 23.95 81.53
CA GLN A 119 65.50 23.22 81.36
C GLN A 119 64.65 23.90 80.27
N MET A 120 64.56 25.23 80.26
CA MET A 120 63.95 25.99 79.16
C MET A 120 64.62 25.68 77.82
N PHE A 121 65.95 25.73 77.73
CA PHE A 121 66.64 25.39 76.47
C PHE A 121 66.43 23.93 76.05
N HIS A 122 66.40 22.99 76.99
CA HIS A 122 66.15 21.58 76.69
C HIS A 122 64.73 21.38 76.13
N GLN A 123 63.72 21.99 76.75
CA GLN A 123 62.36 22.02 76.20
C GLN A 123 62.32 22.72 74.83
N MET A 124 63.06 23.83 74.66
CA MET A 124 63.15 24.52 73.38
C MET A 124 63.78 23.67 72.26
N TYR A 125 64.67 22.72 72.59
CA TYR A 125 65.21 21.74 71.63
C TYR A 125 64.25 20.56 71.37
N GLN A 126 63.58 20.02 72.40
CA GLN A 126 62.55 18.99 72.21
C GLN A 126 61.41 19.47 71.30
N ASP A 127 60.92 20.70 71.54
CA ASP A 127 59.96 21.40 70.68
C ASP A 127 60.38 21.45 69.19
N GLU A 128 61.69 21.52 68.92
CA GLU A 128 62.25 21.61 67.57
C GLU A 128 62.46 20.23 66.95
N GLU A 129 62.86 19.23 67.73
CA GLU A 129 62.99 17.83 67.30
C GLU A 129 61.62 17.21 66.97
N ASP A 130 60.60 17.41 67.82
CA ASP A 130 59.20 17.01 67.58
C ASP A 130 58.65 17.63 66.29
N LEU A 131 58.92 18.93 66.06
CA LEU A 131 58.51 19.63 64.84
C LEU A 131 59.23 19.07 63.60
N ILE A 132 60.50 18.71 63.73
CA ILE A 132 61.29 18.08 62.67
C ILE A 132 60.78 16.65 62.35
N GLU A 133 60.29 15.90 63.34
CA GLU A 133 59.65 14.60 63.07
C GLU A 133 58.26 14.75 62.43
N ASP A 134 57.38 15.59 62.96
CA ASP A 134 56.04 15.82 62.39
C ASP A 134 56.11 16.41 60.98
N THR A 135 57.07 17.30 60.68
CA THR A 135 57.27 17.80 59.31
C THR A 135 57.74 16.72 58.34
N LYS A 136 58.70 15.85 58.73
CA LYS A 136 59.11 14.68 57.92
C LYS A 136 57.95 13.70 57.71
N TYR A 137 57.13 13.45 58.74
CA TYR A 137 55.96 12.60 58.66
C TYR A 137 54.90 13.18 57.70
N ARG A 138 54.64 14.49 57.79
CA ARG A 138 53.73 15.20 56.87
C ARG A 138 54.24 15.21 55.43
N GLU A 139 55.54 15.45 55.21
CA GLU A 139 56.15 15.45 53.88
C GLU A 139 56.04 14.07 53.23
N THR A 140 56.49 13.01 53.91
CA THR A 140 56.35 11.63 53.42
C THR A 140 54.88 11.24 53.20
N ARG A 141 53.96 11.73 54.04
CA ARG A 141 52.52 11.52 53.86
C ARG A 141 51.96 12.27 52.65
N VAL A 142 52.43 13.48 52.36
CA VAL A 142 52.06 14.24 51.15
C VAL A 142 52.52 13.52 49.89
N VAL A 143 53.77 13.02 49.86
CA VAL A 143 54.28 12.22 48.73
C VAL A 143 53.45 10.95 48.51
N GLN A 144 53.10 10.21 49.57
CA GLN A 144 52.19 9.05 49.45
C GLN A 144 50.82 9.42 48.85
N LEU A 145 50.23 10.55 49.27
CA LEU A 145 48.94 11.00 48.76
C LEU A 145 49.01 11.49 47.32
N GLN A 146 50.10 12.14 46.92
CA GLN A 146 50.39 12.51 45.53
C GLN A 146 50.54 11.26 44.64
N GLU A 147 51.28 10.24 45.10
CA GLU A 147 51.41 8.96 44.39
C GLU A 147 50.05 8.27 44.19
N ILE A 148 49.17 8.28 45.20
CA ILE A 148 47.83 7.69 45.10
C ILE A 148 46.99 8.48 44.10
N LEU A 149 46.98 9.81 44.21
CA LEU A 149 46.24 10.70 43.29
C LEU A 149 46.70 10.54 41.83
N GLU A 150 48.01 10.40 41.59
CA GLU A 150 48.54 10.10 40.27
C GLU A 150 48.09 8.72 39.74
N LYS A 151 48.12 7.69 40.59
CA LYS A 151 47.69 6.33 40.20
C LYS A 151 46.20 6.32 39.85
N GLU A 152 45.35 6.95 40.65
CA GLU A 152 43.92 7.10 40.38
C GLU A 152 43.66 7.92 39.11
N SER A 153 44.34 9.06 38.95
CA SER A 153 44.25 9.90 37.75
C SER A 153 44.59 9.13 36.48
N ARG A 154 45.73 8.40 36.45
CA ARG A 154 46.13 7.53 35.33
C ARG A 154 45.08 6.45 35.03
N ILE A 155 44.50 5.82 36.06
CA ILE A 155 43.43 4.80 35.90
C ILE A 155 42.14 5.42 35.33
N LEU A 156 41.78 6.63 35.76
CA LEU A 156 40.59 7.34 35.25
C LEU A 156 40.80 7.79 33.81
N THR A 157 41.97 8.33 33.45
CA THR A 157 42.32 8.67 32.07
C THR A 157 42.30 7.45 31.15
N ALA A 158 42.82 6.30 31.61
CA ALA A 158 42.75 5.05 30.85
C ALA A 158 41.30 4.61 30.59
N LYS A 159 40.44 4.58 31.62
CA LYS A 159 39.02 4.26 31.47
C LYS A 159 38.28 5.22 30.54
N ILE A 160 38.60 6.51 30.57
CA ILE A 160 38.06 7.51 29.63
C ILE A 160 38.49 7.16 28.19
N SER A 161 39.75 6.78 27.98
CA SER A 161 40.24 6.33 26.67
C SER A 161 39.51 5.07 26.18
N ASP A 162 39.34 4.06 27.04
CA ASP A 162 38.60 2.83 26.73
C ASP A 162 37.14 3.12 26.32
N TYR A 163 36.46 4.01 27.07
CA TYR A 163 35.10 4.42 26.74
C TYR A 163 35.04 5.25 25.45
N MET A 164 36.01 6.12 25.19
CA MET A 164 36.10 6.87 23.94
C MET A 164 36.32 5.96 22.73
N GLN A 165 37.21 4.96 22.83
CA GLN A 165 37.41 3.95 21.79
C GLN A 165 36.13 3.14 21.54
N LYS A 166 35.43 2.74 22.63
CA LYS A 166 34.16 2.02 22.51
C LYS A 166 33.07 2.88 21.86
N ILE A 167 32.95 4.15 22.23
CA ILE A 167 32.03 5.12 21.59
C ILE A 167 32.36 5.29 20.11
N GLY A 168 33.64 5.35 19.73
CA GLY A 168 34.09 5.35 18.33
C GLY A 168 33.58 4.12 17.58
N SER A 169 33.93 2.91 18.03
CA SER A 169 33.50 1.65 17.38
C SER A 169 31.97 1.49 17.27
N LEU A 170 31.21 2.03 18.22
CA LEU A 170 29.75 2.02 18.18
C LEU A 170 29.20 3.08 17.21
N LYS A 171 29.81 4.26 17.13
CA LYS A 171 29.47 5.29 16.14
C LYS A 171 29.73 4.76 14.72
N ASP A 172 30.90 4.20 14.49
CA ASP A 172 31.32 3.72 13.17
C ASP A 172 30.38 2.60 12.69
N GLY A 173 30.03 1.64 13.57
CA GLY A 173 29.03 0.61 13.26
C GLY A 173 27.61 1.14 13.01
N ILE A 174 27.23 2.27 13.61
CA ILE A 174 25.95 2.96 13.31
C ILE A 174 26.02 3.67 11.94
N GLU A 175 27.16 4.26 11.59
CA GLU A 175 27.38 4.95 10.32
C GLU A 175 27.44 3.97 9.14
N ASP A 176 28.10 2.82 9.33
CA ASP A 176 28.06 1.67 8.42
C ASP A 176 26.64 1.13 8.23
N PHE A 177 25.91 0.85 9.32
CA PHE A 177 24.53 0.35 9.24
C PHE A 177 23.59 1.35 8.56
N SER A 178 23.73 2.66 8.85
CA SER A 178 22.96 3.72 8.20
C SER A 178 23.25 3.81 6.69
N SER A 179 24.52 3.66 6.31
CA SER A 179 24.97 3.63 4.91
C SER A 179 24.43 2.39 4.17
N GLU A 180 24.55 1.21 4.79
CA GLU A 180 24.05 -0.06 4.23
C GLU A 180 22.52 -0.04 4.08
N ALA A 181 21.80 0.45 5.10
CA ALA A 181 20.34 0.64 5.04
C ALA A 181 19.94 1.63 3.93
N SER A 182 20.66 2.74 3.78
CA SER A 182 20.42 3.72 2.72
C SER A 182 20.67 3.15 1.31
N MET A 183 21.68 2.30 1.16
CA MET A 183 21.95 1.56 -0.08
C MET A 183 20.87 0.51 -0.38
N LYS A 184 20.42 -0.25 0.64
CA LYS A 184 19.32 -1.22 0.53
C LYS A 184 18.00 -0.55 0.15
N ILE A 185 17.66 0.58 0.79
CA ILE A 185 16.46 1.37 0.48
C ILE A 185 16.51 1.83 -0.98
N ARG A 186 17.61 2.46 -1.42
CA ARG A 186 17.76 2.90 -2.82
C ARG A 186 17.60 1.74 -3.81
N TYR A 187 18.28 0.62 -3.57
CA TYR A 187 18.17 -0.57 -4.42
C TYR A 187 16.73 -1.12 -4.49
N ILE A 188 16.00 -1.14 -3.37
CA ILE A 188 14.59 -1.56 -3.34
C ILE A 188 13.71 -0.56 -4.09
N THR A 189 13.94 0.75 -3.96
CA THR A 189 13.22 1.79 -4.72
C THR A 189 13.47 1.66 -6.22
N ASP A 190 14.73 1.52 -6.64
CA ASP A 190 15.11 1.36 -8.05
C ASP A 190 14.53 0.07 -8.65
N LEU A 191 14.57 -1.05 -7.90
CA LEU A 191 13.94 -2.32 -8.29
C LEU A 191 12.42 -2.18 -8.44
N LYS A 192 11.74 -1.59 -7.46
CA LYS A 192 10.27 -1.40 -7.50
C LYS A 192 9.84 -0.44 -8.60
N LYS A 193 10.66 0.56 -8.91
CA LYS A 193 10.47 1.45 -10.07
C LYS A 193 10.61 0.67 -11.39
N ALA A 194 11.66 -0.15 -11.55
CA ALA A 194 11.86 -0.96 -12.75
C ALA A 194 10.76 -2.02 -12.95
N GLU A 195 10.25 -2.62 -11.86
CA GLU A 195 9.07 -3.50 -11.89
C GLU A 195 7.82 -2.74 -12.39
N HIS A 196 7.59 -1.51 -11.89
CA HIS A 196 6.45 -0.67 -12.29
C HIS A 196 6.55 -0.25 -13.77
N GLU A 197 7.71 0.26 -14.21
CA GLU A 197 7.95 0.64 -15.61
C GLU A 197 7.80 -0.55 -16.57
N MET A 198 8.19 -1.76 -16.14
CA MET A 198 7.96 -2.98 -16.91
C MET A 198 6.47 -3.36 -16.98
N ALA A 199 5.75 -3.26 -15.87
CA ALA A 199 4.31 -3.53 -15.83
C ALA A 199 3.52 -2.54 -16.70
N ASP A 200 3.76 -1.23 -16.56
CA ASP A 200 3.18 -0.17 -17.39
C ASP A 200 3.39 -0.45 -18.89
N LYS A 201 4.63 -0.84 -19.26
CA LYS A 201 4.95 -1.15 -20.65
C LYS A 201 4.22 -2.39 -21.16
N GLN A 202 4.12 -3.45 -20.35
CA GLN A 202 3.35 -4.65 -20.70
C GLN A 202 1.85 -4.35 -20.85
N HIS A 203 1.28 -3.53 -19.96
CA HIS A 203 -0.12 -3.09 -20.05
C HIS A 203 -0.35 -2.25 -21.31
N SER A 204 0.48 -1.22 -21.56
CA SER A 204 0.39 -0.39 -22.77
C SER A 204 0.52 -1.19 -24.07
N ASP A 205 1.44 -2.16 -24.12
CA ASP A 205 1.58 -3.06 -25.28
C ASP A 205 0.39 -3.99 -25.46
N MET A 206 -0.32 -4.35 -24.38
CA MET A 206 -1.55 -5.15 -24.44
C MET A 206 -2.75 -4.30 -24.88
N GLU A 207 -2.90 -3.08 -24.35
CA GLU A 207 -3.89 -2.11 -24.79
C GLU A 207 -3.74 -1.78 -26.28
N GLN A 208 -2.51 -1.56 -26.76
CA GLN A 208 -2.24 -1.31 -28.17
C GLN A 208 -2.65 -2.51 -29.04
N LYS A 209 -2.37 -3.75 -28.61
CA LYS A 209 -2.81 -4.98 -29.31
C LYS A 209 -4.34 -5.11 -29.33
N LEU A 210 -5.03 -4.75 -28.25
CA LEU A 210 -6.49 -4.74 -28.19
C LEU A 210 -7.08 -3.64 -29.09
N LEU A 211 -6.50 -2.44 -29.10
CA LEU A 211 -6.93 -1.33 -29.95
C LEU A 211 -6.76 -1.64 -31.44
N ILE A 212 -5.67 -2.31 -31.82
CA ILE A 212 -5.46 -2.82 -33.20
C ILE A 212 -6.52 -3.85 -33.56
N LYS A 213 -6.85 -4.80 -32.66
CA LYS A 213 -7.92 -5.77 -32.88
C LYS A 213 -9.28 -5.09 -33.05
N ILE A 214 -9.64 -4.15 -32.18
CA ILE A 214 -10.89 -3.38 -32.27
C ILE A 214 -10.99 -2.71 -33.64
N LYS A 215 -9.98 -1.93 -34.05
CA LYS A 215 -9.95 -1.26 -35.37
C LYS A 215 -10.02 -2.21 -36.57
N THR A 216 -9.47 -3.42 -36.42
CA THR A 216 -9.55 -4.46 -37.47
C THR A 216 -10.98 -4.99 -37.57
N THR A 217 -11.59 -5.37 -36.44
CA THR A 217 -12.98 -5.85 -36.37
C THR A 217 -13.98 -4.79 -36.82
N GLU A 218 -13.80 -3.51 -36.44
CA GLU A 218 -14.58 -2.38 -36.93
C GLU A 218 -14.48 -2.26 -38.46
N GLY A 219 -13.26 -2.36 -39.01
CA GLY A 219 -13.01 -2.35 -40.44
C GLY A 219 -13.64 -3.54 -41.18
N ASP A 220 -13.73 -4.71 -40.56
CA ASP A 220 -14.37 -5.89 -41.12
C ASP A 220 -15.91 -5.82 -41.03
N ILE A 221 -16.47 -5.29 -39.94
CA ILE A 221 -17.90 -4.99 -39.80
C ILE A 221 -18.35 -3.99 -40.89
N MET A 222 -17.55 -2.94 -41.15
CA MET A 222 -17.87 -1.97 -42.20
C MET A 222 -17.81 -2.56 -43.62
N LYS A 223 -17.00 -3.61 -43.86
CA LYS A 223 -17.02 -4.36 -45.13
C LYS A 223 -18.28 -5.22 -45.23
N GLU A 224 -18.65 -5.92 -44.16
CA GLU A 224 -19.83 -6.78 -44.12
C GLU A 224 -21.12 -5.99 -44.32
N ILE A 225 -21.27 -4.82 -43.67
CA ILE A 225 -22.39 -3.89 -43.89
C ILE A 225 -22.50 -3.51 -45.37
N ARG A 226 -21.37 -3.10 -45.98
CA ARG A 226 -21.36 -2.72 -47.40
C ARG A 226 -21.71 -3.90 -48.33
N VAL A 227 -21.16 -5.08 -48.09
CA VAL A 227 -21.48 -6.30 -48.88
C VAL A 227 -22.96 -6.67 -48.71
N HIS A 228 -23.52 -6.50 -47.51
CA HIS A 228 -24.94 -6.68 -47.26
C HIS A 228 -25.81 -5.68 -48.03
N GLU A 229 -25.44 -4.40 -48.08
CA GLU A 229 -26.13 -3.38 -48.91
C GLU A 229 -26.06 -3.69 -50.41
N GLU A 230 -24.90 -4.12 -50.91
CA GLU A 230 -24.70 -4.55 -52.31
C GLU A 230 -25.52 -5.82 -52.64
N LEU A 231 -25.65 -6.77 -51.71
CA LEU A 231 -26.51 -7.95 -51.84
C LEU A 231 -28.01 -7.60 -51.79
N VAL A 232 -28.44 -6.76 -50.85
CA VAL A 232 -29.85 -6.34 -50.71
C VAL A 232 -30.30 -5.56 -51.94
N THR A 233 -29.46 -4.67 -52.48
CA THR A 233 -29.78 -3.94 -53.73
C THR A 233 -29.85 -4.88 -54.94
N PHE A 234 -28.98 -5.89 -55.03
CA PHE A 234 -29.07 -6.93 -56.05
C PHE A 234 -30.35 -7.78 -55.93
N PHE A 235 -30.71 -8.25 -54.73
CA PHE A 235 -31.94 -9.03 -54.53
C PHE A 235 -33.20 -8.22 -54.82
N ASN A 236 -33.23 -6.93 -54.47
CA ASN A 236 -34.35 -6.04 -54.80
C ASN A 236 -34.50 -5.83 -56.33
N LEU A 237 -33.40 -5.75 -57.07
CA LEU A 237 -33.43 -5.72 -58.54
C LEU A 237 -33.99 -7.03 -59.12
N LEU A 238 -33.46 -8.18 -58.67
CA LEU A 238 -33.91 -9.50 -59.13
C LEU A 238 -35.39 -9.76 -58.80
N GLN A 239 -35.85 -9.37 -57.61
CA GLN A 239 -37.28 -9.45 -57.25
C GLN A 239 -38.12 -8.61 -58.20
N LYS A 240 -37.72 -7.36 -58.48
CA LYS A 240 -38.44 -6.48 -59.40
C LYS A 240 -38.51 -7.05 -60.82
N GLU A 241 -37.41 -7.60 -61.35
CA GLU A 241 -37.40 -8.25 -62.66
C GLU A 241 -38.37 -9.43 -62.73
N LEU A 242 -38.41 -10.26 -61.69
CA LEU A 242 -39.36 -11.38 -61.57
C LEU A 242 -40.82 -10.89 -61.44
N GLU A 243 -41.06 -9.80 -60.72
CA GLU A 243 -42.38 -9.17 -60.61
C GLU A 243 -42.84 -8.57 -61.96
N ASP A 244 -41.98 -7.85 -62.67
CA ASP A 244 -42.28 -7.28 -64.00
C ASP A 244 -42.56 -8.40 -65.03
N VAL A 245 -41.76 -9.47 -65.04
CA VAL A 245 -42.01 -10.66 -65.86
C VAL A 245 -43.36 -11.31 -65.49
N LEU A 246 -43.62 -11.55 -64.20
CA LEU A 246 -44.87 -12.12 -63.71
C LEU A 246 -46.09 -11.25 -64.09
N ASN A 247 -45.98 -9.94 -63.98
CA ASN A 247 -47.03 -8.99 -64.33
C ASN A 247 -47.27 -8.94 -65.85
N SER A 248 -46.22 -9.05 -66.67
CA SER A 248 -46.37 -9.21 -68.13
C SER A 248 -47.13 -10.49 -68.51
N TRP A 249 -46.87 -11.60 -67.82
CA TRP A 249 -47.60 -12.85 -68.02
C TRP A 249 -49.05 -12.75 -67.55
N LYS A 250 -49.32 -12.22 -66.36
CA LYS A 250 -50.69 -11.95 -65.87
C LYS A 250 -51.49 -11.15 -66.90
N LEU A 251 -50.94 -10.04 -67.41
CA LEU A 251 -51.59 -9.20 -68.40
C LEU A 251 -51.89 -9.94 -69.72
N ARG A 252 -50.94 -10.75 -70.20
CA ARG A 252 -51.11 -11.60 -71.40
C ARG A 252 -52.20 -12.66 -71.20
N TYR A 253 -52.24 -13.34 -70.04
CA TYR A 253 -53.27 -14.31 -69.71
C TYR A 253 -54.65 -13.66 -69.59
N THR A 254 -54.79 -12.56 -68.86
CA THR A 254 -56.07 -11.82 -68.72
C THR A 254 -56.58 -11.32 -70.07
N LYS A 255 -55.71 -10.78 -70.94
CA LYS A 255 -56.09 -10.36 -72.30
C LYS A 255 -56.54 -11.55 -73.16
N THR A 256 -55.86 -12.69 -73.06
CA THR A 256 -56.21 -13.92 -73.80
C THR A 256 -57.54 -14.49 -73.32
N LEU A 257 -57.74 -14.58 -72.00
CA LEU A 257 -58.99 -15.05 -71.38
C LEU A 257 -60.17 -14.14 -71.72
N SER A 258 -59.99 -12.82 -71.69
CA SER A 258 -61.01 -11.85 -72.13
C SER A 258 -61.40 -12.06 -73.59
N CYS A 259 -60.43 -12.28 -74.48
CA CYS A 259 -60.68 -12.57 -75.90
C CYS A 259 -61.40 -13.91 -76.11
N LEU A 260 -61.03 -14.95 -75.35
CA LEU A 260 -61.68 -16.27 -75.41
C LEU A 260 -63.11 -16.21 -74.87
N ASN A 261 -63.34 -15.54 -73.73
CA ASN A 261 -64.67 -15.36 -73.15
C ASN A 261 -65.59 -14.60 -74.11
N LYS A 262 -65.12 -13.52 -74.75
CA LYS A 262 -65.88 -12.80 -75.77
C LYS A 262 -66.17 -13.64 -77.01
N LYS A 263 -65.27 -14.57 -77.39
CA LYS A 263 -65.54 -15.53 -78.46
C LYS A 263 -66.63 -16.53 -78.04
N ILE A 264 -66.57 -17.06 -76.81
CA ILE A 264 -67.59 -17.96 -76.26
C ILE A 264 -68.95 -17.26 -76.23
N GLU A 265 -69.02 -16.03 -75.73
CA GLU A 265 -70.21 -15.17 -75.72
C GLU A 265 -70.85 -15.07 -77.11
N VAL A 266 -70.09 -14.69 -78.13
CA VAL A 266 -70.54 -14.60 -79.54
C VAL A 266 -71.01 -15.94 -80.10
N GLU A 267 -70.34 -17.07 -79.81
CA GLU A 267 -70.83 -18.38 -80.25
C GLU A 267 -72.10 -18.81 -79.47
N THR A 268 -72.24 -18.47 -78.18
CA THR A 268 -73.47 -18.75 -77.42
C THR A 268 -74.66 -17.91 -77.89
N GLU A 269 -74.43 -16.66 -78.31
CA GLU A 269 -75.47 -15.82 -78.92
C GLU A 269 -75.96 -16.41 -80.25
N LYS A 270 -75.04 -16.85 -81.12
CA LYS A 270 -75.40 -17.57 -82.37
C LYS A 270 -76.19 -18.84 -82.09
N VAL A 271 -75.75 -19.67 -81.13
CA VAL A 271 -76.48 -20.89 -80.75
C VAL A 271 -77.87 -20.55 -80.22
N SER A 272 -78.00 -19.52 -79.38
CA SER A 272 -79.29 -19.03 -78.88
C SER A 272 -80.22 -18.58 -80.02
N SER A 273 -79.70 -17.80 -80.99
CA SER A 273 -80.42 -17.37 -82.19
C SER A 273 -80.90 -18.54 -83.05
N VAL A 274 -80.05 -19.54 -83.29
CA VAL A 274 -80.40 -20.75 -84.04
C VAL A 274 -81.44 -21.59 -83.28
N VAL A 275 -81.34 -21.72 -81.96
CA VAL A 275 -82.35 -22.41 -81.13
C VAL A 275 -83.70 -21.68 -81.16
N ALA A 276 -83.70 -20.34 -81.12
CA ALA A 276 -84.91 -19.53 -81.24
C ALA A 276 -85.60 -19.73 -82.60
N GLU A 277 -84.85 -19.70 -83.71
CA GLU A 277 -85.42 -19.95 -85.05
C GLU A 277 -85.91 -21.39 -85.21
N ILE A 278 -85.17 -22.38 -84.69
CA ILE A 278 -85.63 -23.78 -84.66
C ILE A 278 -86.96 -23.90 -83.89
N ASN A 279 -87.12 -23.20 -82.77
CA ASN A 279 -88.36 -23.23 -82.01
C ASN A 279 -89.51 -22.50 -82.73
N ARG A 280 -89.25 -21.33 -83.34
CA ARG A 280 -90.21 -20.62 -84.20
C ARG A 280 -90.70 -21.49 -85.37
N MET A 281 -89.79 -22.26 -85.98
CA MET A 281 -90.10 -23.20 -87.05
C MET A 281 -90.88 -24.42 -86.55
N LYS A 282 -90.55 -24.98 -85.37
CA LYS A 282 -91.36 -26.04 -84.72
C LYS A 282 -92.80 -25.58 -84.46
N GLU A 283 -93.00 -24.37 -83.94
CA GLU A 283 -94.34 -23.80 -83.76
C GLU A 283 -95.10 -23.65 -85.08
N LEU A 284 -94.42 -23.18 -86.13
CA LEU A 284 -95.02 -23.03 -87.46
C LEU A 284 -95.40 -24.39 -88.06
N TYR A 285 -94.59 -25.43 -87.86
CA TYR A 285 -94.94 -26.79 -88.25
C TYR A 285 -96.10 -27.35 -87.42
N ALA A 286 -96.16 -27.10 -86.11
CA ALA A 286 -97.28 -27.52 -85.27
C ALA A 286 -98.61 -26.86 -85.70
N LYS A 287 -98.59 -25.55 -86.00
CA LYS A 287 -99.74 -24.81 -86.55
C LYS A 287 -100.20 -25.41 -87.89
N ARG A 288 -99.27 -25.65 -88.82
CA ARG A 288 -99.55 -26.28 -90.12
C ARG A 288 -100.04 -27.72 -90.00
N GLU A 289 -99.55 -28.52 -89.05
CA GLU A 289 -100.04 -29.89 -88.87
C GLU A 289 -101.49 -29.90 -88.34
N ILE A 290 -101.89 -28.91 -87.52
CA ILE A 290 -103.29 -28.70 -87.16
C ILE A 290 -104.12 -28.34 -88.41
N GLU A 291 -103.73 -27.31 -89.17
CA GLU A 291 -104.40 -26.89 -90.42
C GLU A 291 -104.57 -28.06 -91.41
N ILE A 292 -103.52 -28.87 -91.57
CA ILE A 292 -103.50 -30.05 -92.44
C ILE A 292 -104.45 -31.14 -91.91
N ASN A 293 -104.52 -31.36 -90.59
CA ASN A 293 -105.42 -32.36 -90.01
C ASN A 293 -106.89 -31.91 -90.02
N ASP A 294 -107.17 -30.62 -89.81
CA ASP A 294 -108.49 -30.03 -90.02
C ASP A 294 -108.93 -30.16 -91.48
N TYR A 295 -108.03 -29.91 -92.44
CA TYR A 295 -108.31 -30.11 -93.86
C TYR A 295 -108.53 -31.60 -94.22
N LYS A 296 -107.74 -32.53 -93.66
CA LYS A 296 -107.98 -33.99 -93.79
C LYS A 296 -109.36 -34.37 -93.24
N ALA A 297 -109.75 -33.84 -92.07
CA ALA A 297 -111.04 -34.09 -91.44
C ALA A 297 -112.21 -33.52 -92.27
N TYR A 298 -112.10 -32.27 -92.74
CA TYR A 298 -113.06 -31.65 -93.66
C TYR A 298 -113.24 -32.48 -94.94
N LYS A 299 -112.13 -32.90 -95.57
CA LYS A 299 -112.14 -33.72 -96.79
C LYS A 299 -112.80 -35.08 -96.55
N LYS A 300 -112.54 -35.72 -95.39
CA LYS A 300 -113.19 -36.96 -94.99
C LYS A 300 -114.71 -36.77 -94.82
N GLN A 301 -115.16 -35.71 -94.13
CA GLN A 301 -116.59 -35.39 -94.02
C GLN A 301 -117.23 -35.12 -95.39
N GLN A 302 -116.52 -34.47 -96.30
CA GLN A 302 -116.98 -34.19 -97.66
C GLN A 302 -117.12 -35.49 -98.47
N GLU A 303 -116.20 -36.44 -98.32
CA GLU A 303 -116.27 -37.77 -98.92
C GLU A 303 -117.39 -38.62 -98.30
N GLU A 304 -117.60 -38.58 -96.99
CA GLU A 304 -118.72 -39.25 -96.33
C GLU A 304 -120.08 -38.70 -96.81
N LYS A 305 -120.20 -37.36 -96.96
CA LYS A 305 -121.37 -36.71 -97.57
C LYS A 305 -121.56 -37.15 -99.03
N ARG A 306 -120.48 -37.26 -99.82
CA ARG A 306 -120.50 -37.78 -101.20
C ARG A 306 -120.96 -39.24 -101.26
N LEU A 307 -120.47 -40.08 -100.35
CA LEU A 307 -120.82 -41.50 -100.28
C LEU A 307 -122.25 -41.72 -99.79
N LEU A 308 -122.73 -40.91 -98.84
CA LEU A 308 -124.12 -40.90 -98.40
C LEU A 308 -125.06 -40.47 -99.54
N LYS A 309 -124.72 -39.40 -100.27
CA LYS A 309 -125.48 -38.99 -101.45
C LYS A 309 -125.51 -40.10 -102.51
N LYS A 310 -124.36 -40.71 -102.82
CA LYS A 310 -124.32 -41.86 -103.74
C LYS A 310 -125.18 -43.04 -103.26
N LYS A 311 -125.20 -43.35 -101.96
CA LYS A 311 -126.11 -44.35 -101.38
C LYS A 311 -127.59 -43.97 -101.54
N MET A 312 -127.94 -42.69 -101.43
CA MET A 312 -129.30 -42.20 -101.69
C MET A 312 -129.65 -42.31 -103.18
N ASP A 313 -128.73 -41.96 -104.09
CA ASP A 313 -128.90 -42.08 -105.54
C ASP A 313 -129.03 -43.55 -105.98
N ASP A 314 -128.21 -44.45 -105.41
CA ASP A 314 -128.29 -45.91 -105.61
C ASP A 314 -129.61 -46.49 -105.06
N ALA A 315 -130.09 -46.00 -103.91
CA ALA A 315 -131.36 -46.40 -103.31
C ALA A 315 -132.56 -45.92 -104.16
N ALA A 316 -132.54 -44.65 -104.61
CA ALA A 316 -133.52 -44.11 -105.53
C ALA A 316 -133.53 -44.89 -106.86
N THR A 317 -132.35 -45.25 -107.38
CA THR A 317 -132.20 -46.08 -108.58
C THR A 317 -132.79 -47.48 -108.37
N LYS A 318 -132.56 -48.13 -107.22
CA LYS A 318 -133.17 -49.41 -106.86
C LYS A 318 -134.70 -49.32 -106.73
N ILE A 319 -135.23 -48.26 -106.13
CA ILE A 319 -136.68 -48.00 -106.05
C ILE A 319 -137.27 -47.81 -107.45
N GLN A 320 -136.65 -47.00 -108.31
CA GLN A 320 -137.08 -46.84 -109.70
C GLN A 320 -137.01 -48.15 -110.49
N ALA A 321 -135.96 -48.96 -110.31
CA ALA A 321 -135.81 -50.26 -110.97
C ALA A 321 -136.86 -51.28 -110.51
N TRP A 322 -137.17 -51.30 -109.21
CA TRP A 322 -138.26 -52.11 -108.64
C TRP A 322 -139.62 -51.69 -109.20
N TRP A 323 -139.89 -50.38 -109.31
CA TRP A 323 -141.12 -49.86 -109.91
C TRP A 323 -141.23 -50.23 -111.40
N ARG A 324 -140.17 -49.99 -112.19
CA ARG A 324 -140.10 -50.36 -113.62
C ARG A 324 -140.32 -51.86 -113.84
N GLY A 325 -139.64 -52.70 -113.05
CA GLY A 325 -139.82 -54.16 -113.08
C GLY A 325 -141.23 -54.62 -112.65
N THR A 326 -141.89 -53.85 -111.79
CA THR A 326 -143.27 -54.15 -111.34
C THR A 326 -144.32 -53.77 -112.39
N MET A 327 -144.13 -52.68 -113.15
CA MET A 327 -144.95 -52.40 -114.34
C MET A 327 -144.89 -53.54 -115.36
N VAL A 328 -143.68 -54.02 -115.67
CA VAL A 328 -143.48 -55.14 -116.61
C VAL A 328 -144.15 -56.42 -116.10
N ARG A 329 -143.99 -56.77 -114.82
CA ARG A 329 -144.56 -58.01 -114.25
C ARG A 329 -146.08 -57.97 -114.06
N LYS A 330 -146.70 -56.82 -113.75
CA LYS A 330 -148.17 -56.68 -113.71
C LYS A 330 -148.81 -56.38 -115.07
N GLY A 331 -148.02 -56.38 -116.16
CA GLY A 331 -148.54 -56.29 -117.53
C GLY A 331 -149.12 -54.93 -117.93
N PHE A 332 -148.75 -53.85 -117.22
CA PHE A 332 -149.22 -52.51 -117.56
C PHE A 332 -148.47 -51.96 -118.78
N GLY A 333 -149.22 -51.55 -119.80
CA GLY A 333 -148.70 -50.87 -120.99
C GLY A 333 -148.11 -51.80 -122.05
N LYS A 334 -147.00 -51.37 -122.66
CA LYS A 334 -146.57 -51.73 -124.03
C LYS A 334 -145.98 -53.15 -124.22
N TYR A 335 -146.19 -54.08 -123.27
CA TYR A 335 -145.47 -55.37 -123.20
C TYR A 335 -146.35 -56.62 -123.48
N ARG A 336 -147.22 -56.58 -124.50
CA ARG A 336 -148.12 -57.69 -124.88
C ARG A 336 -147.57 -58.45 -126.12
N LYS A 337 -147.44 -59.79 -126.00
CA LYS A 337 -146.68 -60.69 -126.90
C LYS A 337 -147.31 -60.95 -128.29
N LYS A 338 -146.49 -61.39 -129.27
CA LYS A 338 -146.84 -62.39 -130.32
C LYS A 338 -145.62 -63.16 -130.87
N LYS A 339 -145.87 -64.22 -131.66
CA LYS A 339 -144.96 -65.32 -132.15
C LYS A 339 -143.99 -64.83 -133.26
N ASP A 340 -142.93 -65.52 -133.74
CA ASP A 340 -142.55 -66.96 -133.87
C ASP A 340 -140.97 -67.03 -134.08
N LYS A 341 -140.15 -68.04 -134.50
CA LYS A 341 -140.31 -69.46 -134.96
C LYS A 341 -139.11 -70.43 -134.63
N LYS A 342 -138.16 -70.67 -135.55
CA LYS A 342 -137.10 -71.74 -135.63
C LYS A 342 -135.94 -71.32 -136.58
N GLY A 343 -134.68 -71.83 -136.55
CA GLY A 343 -133.94 -72.65 -135.57
C GLY A 343 -132.88 -73.66 -136.14
N LYS A 344 -132.03 -74.23 -135.26
CA LYS A 344 -131.39 -75.59 -135.30
C LYS A 344 -129.98 -75.85 -135.95
N LYS A 345 -128.90 -75.86 -135.13
CA LYS A 345 -127.80 -76.87 -134.99
C LYS A 345 -126.62 -76.31 -134.14
N ASN A 346 -125.66 -77.05 -133.55
CA ASN A 346 -125.68 -78.21 -132.63
C ASN A 346 -124.22 -78.70 -132.37
N LYS A 347 -123.67 -78.65 -131.13
CA LYS A 347 -122.68 -79.62 -130.55
C LYS A 347 -122.07 -79.21 -129.19
N ASN A 348 -121.96 -80.20 -128.29
CA ASN A 348 -120.90 -80.50 -127.29
C ASN A 348 -120.42 -79.42 -126.30
N LYS A 349 -120.52 -79.68 -124.97
CA LYS A 349 -119.51 -80.34 -124.08
C LYS A 349 -118.21 -79.51 -123.92
N LYS A 350 -117.68 -79.33 -122.72
CA LYS A 350 -117.67 -80.27 -121.58
C LYS A 350 -118.29 -79.68 -120.31
#